data_AF-Q3L958-F1
#
_entry.id   AF-Q3L958-F1
#
_cell.length_a   1.000
_cell.length_b   1.000
_cell.length_c   1.000
_cell.angle_alpha   90.00
_cell.angle_beta   90.00
_cell.angle_gamma   90.00
#
_symmetry.space_group_name_H-M   'P 1'
#
loop_
_entity.id
_entity.type
_entity.pdbx_description
1 polymer ?
#
loop_
_entity_poly.entity_id
_entity_poly.type
_entity_poly.pdbx_seq_one_letter_code
_entity_poly.pdbx_strand_id
1 'polypeptide(L)'
;MTEDSEPGLWPSEQSDGHTPVDEPTSNSARARRYVDASLPPSKKDIARFWSKVVKSPTCWYWVGAISAPDGYGRFNYQRKNRQRTVLAHRFSVELTHGLLDEGVVCEHKCNEPLCVRVGPKHLVESTYAENVRFAIAMGRLSGHTLLDGSGRARYDRSVAIREALRYGYDEKALFRAKTDPGPGQSTLF
;
A
#
# COMPACT_ATOMS: atom_id res chain seq x y z
N MET A 1 17.19 -73.01 -42.16
CA MET A 1 16.30 -72.02 -41.53
C MET A 1 16.71 -70.69 -42.11
N THR A 2 16.28 -70.40 -43.34
CA THR A 2 15.00 -69.72 -43.68
C THR A 2 15.04 -68.27 -43.20
N GLU A 3 15.42 -67.36 -44.09
CA GLU A 3 14.51 -66.33 -44.69
C GLU A 3 14.53 -65.04 -43.83
N ASP A 4 14.59 -63.81 -44.35
CA ASP A 4 14.82 -63.36 -45.72
C ASP A 4 15.42 -61.94 -45.73
N SER A 5 16.44 -61.75 -46.57
CA SER A 5 16.52 -60.70 -47.61
C SER A 5 15.92 -59.30 -47.36
N GLU A 6 16.71 -58.35 -46.85
CA GLU A 6 16.46 -56.90 -47.02
C GLU A 6 17.20 -56.34 -48.25
N PRO A 7 16.49 -55.77 -49.26
CA PRO A 7 17.10 -54.99 -50.32
C PRO A 7 17.07 -53.48 -49.99
N GLY A 8 18.24 -52.88 -49.82
CA GLY A 8 18.35 -51.42 -49.67
C GLY A 8 18.19 -50.67 -51.00
N LEU A 9 17.73 -49.41 -50.93
CA LEU A 9 17.75 -48.44 -52.03
C LEU A 9 17.87 -47.00 -51.45
N TRP A 10 19.05 -46.40 -51.60
CA TRP A 10 19.26 -44.94 -51.68
C TRP A 10 19.30 -44.60 -53.18
N PRO A 11 18.82 -43.43 -53.67
CA PRO A 11 19.34 -42.08 -53.34
C PRO A 11 18.21 -40.98 -53.35
N SER A 12 18.36 -39.65 -53.42
CA SER A 12 19.44 -38.62 -53.27
C SER A 12 18.77 -37.22 -53.21
N GLU A 13 19.38 -36.26 -52.49
CA GLU A 13 19.22 -34.78 -52.71
C GLU A 13 17.80 -34.17 -52.45
N GLN A 14 17.59 -32.87 -52.15
CA GLN A 14 18.43 -31.70 -51.89
C GLN A 14 17.65 -30.65 -51.05
N SER A 15 18.39 -29.71 -50.42
CA SER A 15 18.03 -28.32 -50.06
C SER A 15 16.78 -27.94 -49.21
N ASP A 16 17.08 -27.20 -48.14
CA ASP A 16 16.43 -25.94 -47.70
C ASP A 16 14.93 -25.89 -47.35
N GLY A 17 14.70 -25.72 -46.04
CA GLY A 17 13.38 -25.47 -45.47
C GLY A 17 13.46 -25.09 -43.99
N HIS A 18 14.19 -24.03 -43.65
CA HIS A 18 14.10 -23.42 -42.30
C HIS A 18 12.67 -22.91 -42.11
N THR A 19 11.84 -23.68 -41.40
CA THR A 19 10.53 -23.21 -40.94
C THR A 19 10.76 -22.01 -40.03
N PRO A 20 10.25 -20.80 -40.35
CA PRO A 20 10.34 -19.69 -39.43
C PRO A 20 9.55 -20.06 -38.18
N VAL A 21 10.25 -20.15 -37.05
CA VAL A 21 9.58 -20.17 -35.75
C VAL A 21 8.85 -18.83 -35.59
N ASP A 22 7.55 -18.89 -35.33
CA ASP A 22 6.69 -17.69 -35.25
C ASP A 22 7.33 -16.61 -34.40
N GLU A 23 7.55 -15.43 -34.99
CA GLU A 23 8.17 -14.31 -34.28
C GLU A 23 7.35 -13.93 -33.05
N PRO A 24 7.99 -13.63 -31.90
CA PRO A 24 7.28 -13.15 -30.71
C PRO A 24 6.66 -11.78 -31.00
N THR A 25 5.37 -11.79 -31.33
CA THR A 25 4.64 -10.60 -31.79
C THR A 25 4.68 -9.44 -30.79
N SER A 26 5.34 -8.36 -31.21
CA SER A 26 5.23 -7.01 -30.67
C SER A 26 5.33 -6.85 -29.14
N ASN A 27 6.56 -6.62 -28.71
CA ASN A 27 6.94 -5.80 -27.55
C ASN A 27 5.83 -4.84 -27.05
N SER A 28 5.10 -5.25 -26.01
CA SER A 28 4.03 -4.45 -25.41
C SER A 28 4.63 -3.27 -24.63
N ALA A 29 4.91 -2.19 -25.35
CA ALA A 29 5.34 -0.92 -24.77
C ALA A 29 4.30 -0.49 -23.72
N ARG A 30 4.69 -0.54 -22.44
CA ARG A 30 3.78 -0.23 -21.31
C ARG A 30 3.17 1.15 -21.51
N ALA A 31 1.89 1.19 -21.86
CA ALA A 31 1.17 2.42 -22.18
C ALA A 31 1.39 3.48 -21.09
N ARG A 32 1.87 4.66 -21.50
CA ARG A 32 2.22 5.77 -20.60
C ARG A 32 1.01 6.13 -19.73
N ARG A 33 1.20 6.10 -18.41
CA ARG A 33 0.15 6.43 -17.43
C ARG A 33 0.30 7.86 -16.94
N TYR A 34 -0.82 8.57 -16.87
CA TYR A 34 -0.91 9.94 -16.38
C TYR A 34 -1.43 9.92 -14.94
N VAL A 35 -0.80 10.70 -14.06
CA VAL A 35 -1.27 10.89 -12.69
C VAL A 35 -2.47 11.83 -12.72
N ASP A 36 -3.55 11.45 -12.03
CA ASP A 36 -4.80 12.18 -12.04
C ASP A 36 -5.40 12.23 -10.64
N ALA A 37 -5.35 13.41 -10.01
CA ALA A 37 -5.85 13.64 -8.66
C ALA A 37 -7.39 13.67 -8.57
N SER A 38 -8.11 13.72 -9.69
CA SER A 38 -9.58 13.74 -9.76
C SER A 38 -10.20 12.36 -10.05
N LEU A 39 -9.39 11.35 -10.41
CA LEU A 39 -9.87 10.04 -10.85
C LEU A 39 -10.80 9.39 -9.79
N PRO A 40 -12.10 9.19 -10.07
CA PRO A 40 -13.02 8.61 -9.10
C PRO A 40 -12.75 7.11 -8.92
N PRO A 41 -12.84 6.56 -7.69
CA PRO A 41 -12.65 5.13 -7.46
C PRO A 41 -13.84 4.31 -8.00
N SER A 42 -13.58 3.10 -8.49
CA SER A 42 -14.64 2.15 -8.82
C SER A 42 -15.11 1.38 -7.59
N LYS A 43 -16.29 0.73 -7.67
CA LYS A 43 -16.74 -0.24 -6.64
C LYS A 43 -15.68 -1.30 -6.30
N LYS A 44 -14.89 -1.73 -7.30
CA LYS A 44 -13.77 -2.68 -7.11
C LYS A 44 -12.58 -2.06 -6.37
N ASP A 45 -12.32 -0.77 -6.55
CA ASP A 45 -11.28 -0.05 -5.79
C ASP A 45 -11.70 0.14 -4.33
N ILE A 46 -12.97 0.52 -4.09
CA ILE A 46 -13.55 0.65 -2.75
C ILE A 46 -13.49 -0.70 -2.01
N ALA A 47 -13.89 -1.80 -2.67
CA ALA A 47 -13.78 -3.14 -2.10
C ALA A 47 -12.32 -3.54 -1.79
N ARG A 48 -11.37 -3.25 -2.71
CA ARG A 48 -9.92 -3.50 -2.49
C ARG A 48 -9.34 -2.65 -1.36
N PHE A 49 -9.86 -1.44 -1.15
CA PHE A 49 -9.47 -0.60 -0.03
C PHE A 49 -9.91 -1.25 1.28
N TRP A 50 -11.21 -1.54 1.44
CA TRP A 50 -11.73 -2.14 2.67
C TRP A 50 -11.19 -3.53 2.97
N SER A 51 -10.84 -4.33 1.96
CA SER A 51 -10.14 -5.62 2.15
C SER A 51 -8.73 -5.50 2.73
N LYS A 52 -8.18 -4.28 2.84
CA LYS A 52 -6.88 -3.96 3.44
C LYS A 52 -7.01 -3.12 4.71
N VAL A 53 -8.17 -3.18 5.37
CA VAL A 53 -8.46 -2.47 6.62
C VAL A 53 -8.82 -3.46 7.71
N VAL A 54 -8.01 -3.50 8.76
CA VAL A 54 -8.22 -4.34 9.95
C VAL A 54 -8.83 -3.48 11.05
N LYS A 55 -10.04 -3.84 11.49
CA LYS A 55 -10.81 -3.07 12.47
C LYS A 55 -10.50 -3.56 13.89
N SER A 56 -9.90 -2.71 14.72
CA SER A 56 -9.90 -2.91 16.18
C SER A 56 -11.12 -2.21 16.82
N PRO A 57 -11.39 -2.40 18.12
CA PRO A 57 -12.42 -1.66 18.85
C PRO A 57 -12.24 -0.13 18.79
N THR A 58 -11.00 0.34 18.62
CA THR A 58 -10.65 1.76 18.59
C THR A 58 -10.38 2.25 17.16
N CYS A 59 -9.25 1.90 16.57
CA CYS A 59 -8.82 2.38 15.25
C CYS A 59 -9.07 1.32 14.16
N TRP A 60 -9.23 1.78 12.93
CA TRP A 60 -9.27 0.90 11.75
C TRP A 60 -7.94 1.04 11.02
N TYR A 61 -7.11 0.01 11.02
CA TYR A 61 -5.73 0.07 10.55
C TYR A 61 -5.62 -0.30 9.08
N TRP A 62 -4.97 0.57 8.30
CA TRP A 62 -4.51 0.25 6.96
C TRP A 62 -3.34 -0.75 7.01
N VAL A 63 -3.54 -1.93 6.43
CA VAL A 63 -2.50 -2.98 6.31
C VAL A 63 -1.92 -3.11 4.89
N GLY A 64 -2.12 -2.08 4.05
CA GLY A 64 -1.63 -2.05 2.68
C GLY A 64 -0.22 -1.45 2.52
N ALA A 65 0.00 -0.73 1.42
CA ALA A 65 1.28 -0.06 1.17
C ALA A 65 1.49 1.10 2.15
N ILE A 66 2.73 1.29 2.59
CA ILE A 66 3.17 2.36 3.51
C ILE A 66 4.38 3.03 2.85
N SER A 67 4.42 4.36 2.83
CA SER A 67 5.55 5.12 2.29
C SER A 67 6.64 5.34 3.34
N ALA A 68 7.90 5.26 2.90
CA ALA A 68 9.06 5.74 3.65
C ALA A 68 9.41 7.17 3.17
N PRO A 69 10.00 8.02 4.03
CA PRO A 69 10.17 7.84 5.48
C PRO A 69 8.92 8.23 6.30
N ASP A 70 7.86 8.73 5.64
CA ASP A 70 6.75 9.40 6.31
C ASP A 70 5.85 8.51 7.19
N GLY A 71 5.87 7.19 6.97
CA GLY A 71 5.11 6.19 7.72
C GLY A 71 3.62 6.13 7.40
N TYR A 72 3.13 6.86 6.39
CA TYR A 72 1.71 6.89 6.08
C TYR A 72 1.26 5.78 5.14
N GLY A 73 0.04 5.29 5.36
CA GLY A 73 -0.63 4.39 4.42
C GLY A 73 -0.88 5.06 3.06
N ARG A 74 -0.64 4.34 1.97
CA ARG A 74 -0.89 4.77 0.59
C ARG A 74 -1.84 3.80 -0.10
N PHE A 75 -2.80 4.34 -0.84
CA PHE A 75 -3.69 3.58 -1.72
C PHE A 75 -3.52 4.04 -3.17
N ASN A 76 -3.27 3.10 -4.06
CA ASN A 76 -3.14 3.32 -5.50
C ASN A 76 -4.27 2.63 -6.28
N TYR A 77 -4.78 3.30 -7.31
CA TYR A 77 -5.73 2.75 -8.26
C TYR A 77 -5.55 3.34 -9.66
N GLN A 78 -6.02 2.62 -10.69
CA GLN A 78 -5.83 2.99 -12.08
C GLN A 78 -7.03 2.58 -12.94
N ARG A 79 -7.30 3.35 -14.00
CA ARG A 79 -8.33 3.07 -15.00
C ARG A 79 -7.83 3.54 -16.36
N LYS A 80 -7.81 2.64 -17.36
CA LYS A 80 -7.20 2.89 -18.68
C LYS A 80 -5.76 3.40 -18.51
N ASN A 81 -5.45 4.59 -19.02
CA ASN A 81 -4.15 5.27 -18.92
C ASN A 81 -4.06 6.28 -17.75
N ARG A 82 -5.05 6.36 -16.86
CA ARG A 82 -5.06 7.26 -15.68
C ARG A 82 -4.76 6.47 -14.40
N GLN A 83 -3.96 7.05 -13.50
CA GLN A 83 -3.66 6.49 -12.18
C GLN A 83 -3.77 7.55 -11.07
N ARG A 84 -4.19 7.14 -9.88
CA ARG A 84 -4.23 7.99 -8.68
C ARG A 84 -3.59 7.25 -7.52
N THR A 85 -2.70 7.94 -6.82
CA THR A 85 -2.10 7.48 -5.56
C THR A 85 -2.43 8.53 -4.50
N VAL A 86 -3.07 8.08 -3.42
CA VAL A 86 -3.61 8.95 -2.36
C VAL A 86 -3.25 8.36 -0.99
N LEU A 87 -3.23 9.21 0.04
CA LEU A 87 -3.07 8.76 1.43
C LEU A 87 -4.29 7.91 1.83
N ALA A 88 -4.06 6.78 2.50
CA ALA A 88 -5.13 5.83 2.85
C ALA A 88 -6.19 6.46 3.75
N HIS A 89 -5.77 7.31 4.71
CA HIS A 89 -6.69 8.08 5.54
C HIS A 89 -7.51 9.08 4.72
N ARG A 90 -6.87 9.84 3.80
CA ARG A 90 -7.58 10.81 2.93
C ARG A 90 -8.60 10.12 2.05
N PHE A 91 -8.25 8.97 1.48
CA PHE A 91 -9.19 8.18 0.70
C PHE A 91 -10.43 7.78 1.50
N SER A 92 -10.28 7.38 2.78
CA SER A 92 -11.43 7.01 3.60
C SER A 92 -12.33 8.21 3.96
N VAL A 93 -11.76 9.40 4.16
CA VAL A 93 -12.53 10.64 4.32
C VAL A 93 -13.23 10.98 3.01
N GLU A 94 -12.53 10.90 1.87
CA GLU A 94 -13.10 11.14 0.54
C GLU A 94 -14.26 10.18 0.19
N LEU A 95 -14.22 8.93 0.66
CA LEU A 95 -15.34 7.98 0.52
C LEU A 95 -16.57 8.32 1.37
N THR A 96 -16.40 9.15 2.40
CA THR A 96 -17.47 9.49 3.36
C THR A 96 -18.08 10.86 3.06
N HIS A 97 -17.26 11.83 2.64
CA HIS A 97 -17.65 13.23 2.47
C HIS A 97 -17.58 13.74 1.02
N GLY A 98 -17.04 12.94 0.09
CA GLY A 98 -16.82 13.33 -1.30
C GLY A 98 -15.37 13.77 -1.58
N LEU A 99 -15.08 14.18 -2.81
CA LEU A 99 -13.73 14.62 -3.16
C LEU A 99 -13.36 15.88 -2.37
N LEU A 100 -12.35 15.79 -1.51
CA LEU A 100 -11.89 16.91 -0.71
C LEU A 100 -11.12 17.92 -1.56
N ASP A 101 -11.37 19.20 -1.28
CA ASP A 101 -10.69 20.33 -1.92
C ASP A 101 -9.17 20.35 -1.65
N GLU A 102 -8.48 21.20 -2.41
CA GLU A 102 -7.08 21.54 -2.16
C GLU A 102 -6.93 22.32 -0.84
N GLY A 103 -5.85 22.06 -0.11
CA GLY A 103 -5.61 22.67 1.22
C GLY A 103 -6.35 22.01 2.39
N VAL A 104 -7.40 21.20 2.15
CA VAL A 104 -8.05 20.39 3.19
C VAL A 104 -7.11 19.27 3.65
N VAL A 105 -6.87 19.21 4.96
CA VAL A 105 -6.07 18.20 5.66
C VAL A 105 -6.99 17.22 6.38
N CYS A 106 -6.63 15.94 6.39
CA CYS A 106 -7.31 14.91 7.18
C CYS A 106 -6.53 14.68 8.47
N GLU A 107 -7.03 15.22 9.57
CA GLU A 107 -6.35 15.29 10.85
C GLU A 107 -6.58 14.03 11.69
N HIS A 108 -5.50 13.47 12.25
CA HIS A 108 -5.54 12.29 13.11
C HIS A 108 -5.69 12.66 14.59
N LYS A 109 -6.92 12.88 15.06
CA LYS A 109 -7.22 13.08 16.50
C LYS A 109 -6.78 11.89 17.36
N CYS A 110 -6.77 10.67 16.80
CA CYS A 110 -6.29 9.45 17.46
C CYS A 110 -4.76 9.24 17.48
N ASN A 111 -3.96 10.14 16.89
CA ASN A 111 -2.50 10.02 16.79
C ASN A 111 -1.95 8.76 16.10
N GLU A 112 -2.73 8.06 15.27
CA GLU A 112 -2.31 6.79 14.67
C GLU A 112 -2.23 6.88 13.14
N PRO A 113 -1.03 7.07 12.54
CA PRO A 113 -0.86 7.34 11.10
C PRO A 113 -1.52 6.35 10.13
N LEU A 114 -1.73 5.11 10.56
CA LEU A 114 -2.40 4.06 9.79
C LEU A 114 -3.91 4.00 9.99
N CYS A 115 -4.49 4.84 10.84
CA CYS A 115 -5.93 4.87 11.07
C CYS A 115 -6.68 5.42 9.85
N VAL A 116 -7.70 4.68 9.41
CA VAL A 116 -8.64 5.08 8.35
C VAL A 116 -10.07 5.27 8.86
N ARG A 117 -10.30 5.22 10.17
CA ARG A 117 -11.64 5.40 10.76
C ARG A 117 -12.04 6.88 10.67
N VAL A 118 -13.13 7.18 9.97
CA VAL A 118 -13.71 8.53 9.93
C VAL A 118 -14.54 8.78 11.19
N GLY A 119 -14.45 9.99 11.75
CA GLY A 119 -15.23 10.43 12.90
C GLY A 119 -14.41 11.24 13.92
N PRO A 120 -15.08 11.93 14.86
CA PRO A 120 -14.50 13.02 15.67
C PRO A 120 -13.32 12.64 16.56
N LYS A 121 -13.18 11.35 16.91
CA LYS A 121 -12.05 10.82 17.71
C LYS A 121 -10.91 10.24 16.86
N HIS A 122 -11.05 10.21 15.54
CA HIS A 122 -10.12 9.57 14.62
C HIS A 122 -9.72 10.50 13.47
N LEU A 123 -10.37 10.42 12.31
CA LEU A 123 -10.14 11.33 11.18
C LEU A 123 -11.22 12.40 11.09
N VAL A 124 -10.77 13.65 11.01
CA VAL A 124 -11.60 14.85 10.87
C VAL A 124 -11.02 15.71 9.75
N GLU A 125 -11.88 16.36 8.98
CA GLU A 125 -11.47 17.39 8.01
C GLU A 125 -11.06 18.67 8.74
N SER A 126 -9.95 19.25 8.33
CA SER A 126 -9.37 20.42 8.99
C SER A 126 -8.48 21.20 8.03
N THR A 127 -8.19 22.46 8.35
CA THR A 127 -7.18 23.26 7.66
C THR A 127 -5.76 22.90 8.11
N TYR A 128 -4.75 23.23 7.30
CA TYR A 128 -3.35 23.12 7.71
C TYR A 128 -3.05 23.86 9.03
N ALA A 129 -3.61 25.07 9.20
CA ALA A 129 -3.39 25.89 10.39
C ALA A 129 -3.95 25.25 11.67
N GLU A 130 -5.12 24.63 11.61
CA GLU A 130 -5.73 23.90 12.74
C GLU A 130 -4.98 22.62 13.08
N ASN A 131 -4.61 21.81 12.07
CA ASN A 131 -3.78 20.62 12.26
C ASN A 131 -2.42 20.98 12.92
N VAL A 132 -1.80 22.10 12.53
CA VAL A 132 -0.60 22.62 13.20
C VAL A 132 -0.90 23.06 14.64
N ARG A 133 -1.98 23.81 14.91
CA ARG A 133 -2.37 24.19 16.29
C ARG A 133 -2.62 22.97 17.18
N PHE A 134 -3.27 21.92 16.67
CA PHE A 134 -3.45 20.67 17.42
C PHE A 134 -2.13 19.93 17.63
N ALA A 135 -1.21 19.95 16.65
CA ALA A 135 0.14 19.44 16.83
C ALA A 135 0.91 20.21 17.93
N ILE A 136 0.76 21.54 18.03
CA ILE A 136 1.29 22.35 19.16
C ILE A 136 0.68 21.88 20.47
N ALA A 137 -0.66 21.86 20.57
CA ALA A 137 -1.38 21.52 21.80
C ALA A 137 -1.10 20.10 22.30
N MET A 138 -0.78 19.17 21.39
CA MET A 138 -0.40 17.79 21.70
C MET A 138 1.12 17.59 21.84
N GLY A 139 1.93 18.65 21.86
CA GLY A 139 3.39 18.59 22.04
C GLY A 139 4.17 17.94 20.88
N ARG A 140 3.58 17.82 19.69
CA ARG A 140 4.13 17.05 18.56
C ARG A 140 5.18 17.77 17.71
N LEU A 141 5.32 19.09 17.87
CA LEU A 141 6.24 19.89 17.06
C LEU A 141 7.71 19.81 17.51
N SER A 142 7.96 19.45 18.77
CA SER A 142 9.31 19.33 19.37
C SER A 142 10.06 18.05 18.95
N GLY A 143 9.76 17.53 17.76
CA GLY A 143 10.10 16.17 17.35
C GLY A 143 9.16 15.13 17.96
N HIS A 144 8.98 14.00 17.27
CA HIS A 144 8.11 12.91 17.71
C HIS A 144 8.63 12.16 18.96
N THR A 145 9.80 12.54 19.49
CA THR A 145 10.56 11.88 20.55
C THR A 145 9.74 11.50 21.80
N LEU A 146 8.70 12.26 22.15
CA LEU A 146 7.87 12.00 23.33
C LEU A 146 6.67 11.06 23.10
N LEU A 147 6.27 10.83 21.85
CA LEU A 147 5.16 9.91 21.49
C LEU A 147 5.63 8.68 20.71
N ASP A 148 6.75 8.80 20.00
CA ASP A 148 7.49 7.66 19.43
C ASP A 148 8.52 7.13 20.45
N GLY A 149 8.83 7.86 21.52
CA GLY A 149 9.34 7.40 22.83
C GLY A 149 10.70 6.69 22.89
N SER A 150 11.30 6.36 21.74
CA SER A 150 12.28 5.25 21.64
C SER A 150 13.29 5.40 20.51
N GLY A 151 13.37 6.57 19.86
CA GLY A 151 14.22 6.77 18.68
C GLY A 151 13.81 6.00 17.41
N ARG A 152 12.81 5.13 17.48
CA ARG A 152 12.25 4.40 16.34
C ARG A 152 11.62 5.34 15.31
N ALA A 153 11.93 5.16 14.03
CA ALA A 153 11.28 5.93 12.97
C ALA A 153 9.80 5.53 12.82
N ARG A 154 8.93 6.52 12.59
CA ARG A 154 7.49 6.31 12.37
C ARG A 154 7.19 5.29 11.26
N TYR A 155 8.02 5.24 10.22
CA TYR A 155 7.92 4.23 9.16
C TYR A 155 8.04 2.80 9.73
N ASP A 156 9.05 2.52 10.53
CA ASP A 156 9.30 1.18 11.09
C ASP A 156 8.22 0.78 12.10
N ARG A 157 7.68 1.73 12.86
CA ARG A 157 6.52 1.53 13.74
C ARG A 157 5.28 1.15 12.92
N SER A 158 5.02 1.89 11.85
CA SER A 158 3.88 1.64 10.95
C SER A 158 4.02 0.29 10.23
N VAL A 159 5.23 -0.08 9.79
CA VAL A 159 5.51 -1.40 9.21
C VAL A 159 5.26 -2.51 10.23
N ALA A 160 5.72 -2.40 11.48
CA ALA A 160 5.45 -3.42 12.49
C ALA A 160 3.96 -3.56 12.82
N ILE A 161 3.21 -2.45 12.91
CA ILE A 161 1.75 -2.48 13.10
C ILE A 161 1.06 -3.18 11.91
N ARG A 162 1.52 -2.95 10.68
CA ARG A 162 1.02 -3.67 9.50
C ARG A 162 1.28 -5.17 9.59
N GLU A 163 2.50 -5.59 9.93
CA GLU A 163 2.83 -7.01 10.02
C GLU A 163 2.07 -7.71 11.16
N ALA A 164 1.98 -7.08 12.33
CA ALA A 164 1.22 -7.57 13.48
C ALA A 164 -0.28 -7.78 13.16
N LEU A 165 -0.85 -6.94 12.28
CA LEU A 165 -2.26 -7.00 11.89
C LEU A 165 -2.52 -7.70 10.55
N ARG A 166 -1.49 -8.16 9.83
CA ARG A 166 -1.61 -8.67 8.43
C ARG A 166 -2.65 -9.78 8.28
N TYR A 167 -2.80 -10.62 9.30
CA TYR A 167 -3.66 -11.80 9.30
C TYR A 167 -4.95 -11.65 10.12
N GLY A 168 -5.22 -10.46 10.67
CA GLY A 168 -6.38 -10.20 11.50
C GLY A 168 -6.07 -9.25 12.67
N TYR A 169 -7.07 -9.01 13.52
CA TYR A 169 -6.86 -8.23 14.75
C TYR A 169 -6.32 -9.13 15.87
N ASP A 170 -5.08 -8.87 16.29
CA ASP A 170 -4.50 -9.36 17.55
C ASP A 170 -4.10 -8.15 18.41
N GLU A 171 -4.73 -8.04 19.58
CA GLU A 171 -4.50 -6.95 20.53
C GLU A 171 -3.09 -6.96 21.13
N LYS A 172 -2.54 -8.15 21.42
CA LYS A 172 -1.21 -8.30 22.02
C LYS A 172 -0.13 -8.00 20.98
N ALA A 173 -0.29 -8.49 19.76
CA ALA A 173 0.61 -8.18 18.66
C ALA A 173 0.59 -6.67 18.33
N LEU A 174 -0.60 -6.05 18.31
CA LEU A 174 -0.75 -4.61 18.11
C LEU A 174 -0.11 -3.80 19.23
N PHE A 175 -0.33 -4.17 20.50
CA PHE A 175 0.28 -3.49 21.64
C PHE A 175 1.81 -3.54 21.53
N ARG A 176 2.39 -4.74 21.33
CA ARG A 176 3.82 -4.92 21.13
C ARG A 176 4.36 -4.10 19.97
N ALA A 177 3.70 -4.10 18.81
CA ALA A 177 4.13 -3.33 17.64
C ALA A 177 4.09 -1.79 17.85
N LYS A 178 3.31 -1.30 18.81
CA LYS A 178 3.24 0.12 19.18
C LYS A 178 4.27 0.54 20.23
N THR A 179 4.63 -0.36 21.14
CA THR A 179 5.51 -0.08 22.30
C THR A 179 6.94 -0.59 22.12
N ASP A 180 7.18 -1.49 21.17
CA ASP A 180 8.51 -1.98 20.80
C ASP A 180 9.42 -0.81 20.39
N PRO A 181 10.50 -0.53 21.15
CA PRO A 181 11.40 0.59 20.90
C PRO A 181 12.29 0.38 19.66
N GLY A 182 12.27 -0.81 19.06
CA GLY A 182 13.09 -1.16 17.92
C GLY A 182 14.49 -1.65 18.30
N PRO A 183 15.30 -2.07 17.32
CA PRO A 183 16.61 -2.65 17.57
C PRO A 183 17.58 -1.63 18.16
N GLY A 184 18.21 -1.99 19.29
CA GLY A 184 19.27 -1.20 19.92
C GLY A 184 18.85 -0.35 21.13
N GLN A 185 17.57 -0.35 21.51
CA GLN A 185 17.12 0.26 22.77
C GLN A 185 16.49 -0.79 23.69
N SER A 186 17.09 -0.98 24.87
CA SER A 186 16.59 -1.88 25.91
C SER A 186 15.28 -1.35 26.49
N THR A 187 14.27 -2.22 26.65
CA THR A 187 13.14 -1.91 27.54
C THR A 187 13.67 -1.76 28.96
N LEU A 188 13.62 -0.53 29.48
CA LEU A 188 13.84 -0.27 30.90
C LEU A 188 12.67 -0.89 31.68
N PHE A 189 13.00 -1.93 32.44
CA PHE A 189 12.13 -2.58 33.42
C PHE A 189 12.29 -1.93 34.80
#